data_AF-A0A9W4WZL2-F1
#
_entry.id   AF-A0A9W4WZL2-F1
#
_cell.length_a   1.000
_cell.length_b   1.000
_cell.length_c   1.000
_cell.angle_alpha   90.00
_cell.angle_beta   90.00
_cell.angle_gamma   90.00
#
_symmetry.space_group_name_H-M   'P 1'
#
loop_
_entity.id
_entity.type
_entity.pdbx_description
1 polymer ?
#
loop_
_entity_poly.entity_id
_entity_poly.type
_entity_poly.pdbx_seq_one_letter_code
_entity_poly.pdbx_strand_id
1 'polypeptide(L)'
;MSLSTFKTKLDTIQKRNHICVRTWNHYDRYNALKAVCAIGIYTVSDDLNCQYYYHKVVCEERLPLSSWKDNPEPLKQICIVDVETAIDSQLITIICKSQVNLLKAFTLCWKLLASDIHIDFNDSQYDWLFIVKKANKLEVLKWIFNHMTFKLVYLEKIIKWEYRYNMIKCKLDNKVDLPIHCINKYYEKVLKEINATTVEQICEITKYYIIDTFSCQRLMVKYNAINEYREVTSIALLLLFDTHYFAEGIKVYNLLSASAWQRGILTSMISSQQTETGKYPRVYVFPPHEFIAEYDFVCFDCSSLDKKQYAFKVYMNTFYGTAKDSKFFFFLRELAGGVTSAG
;
A
#
# COMPACT_ATOMS: atom_id res chain seq x y z
N MET A 1 29.68 -26.97 3.69
CA MET A 1 28.65 -27.88 3.13
C MET A 1 28.82 -27.87 1.62
N SER A 2 29.00 -29.01 0.97
CA SER A 2 29.31 -29.07 -0.48
C SER A 2 28.07 -28.79 -1.33
N LEU A 3 28.24 -28.16 -2.50
CA LEU A 3 27.20 -27.93 -3.50
C LEU A 3 26.37 -29.20 -3.83
N SER A 4 26.93 -30.39 -3.60
CA SER A 4 26.26 -31.68 -3.81
C SER A 4 25.03 -31.89 -2.92
N THR A 5 25.03 -31.40 -1.68
CA THR A 5 23.85 -31.49 -0.77
C THR A 5 22.72 -30.55 -1.20
N PHE A 6 23.06 -29.48 -1.92
CA PHE A 6 22.11 -28.51 -2.47
C PHE A 6 21.34 -29.09 -3.67
N LYS A 7 22.05 -29.87 -4.49
CA LYS A 7 21.48 -30.56 -5.67
C LYS A 7 20.40 -31.56 -5.25
N THR A 8 20.66 -32.36 -4.22
CA THR A 8 19.73 -33.39 -3.73
C THR A 8 18.43 -32.86 -3.14
N LYS A 9 18.38 -31.62 -2.60
CA LYS A 9 17.13 -30.98 -2.13
C LYS A 9 16.30 -30.33 -3.25
N LEU A 10 16.95 -29.85 -4.31
CA LEU A 10 16.23 -29.42 -5.53
C LEU A 10 15.71 -30.62 -6.32
N ASP A 11 16.42 -31.75 -6.29
CA ASP A 11 15.99 -33.01 -6.90
C ASP A 11 14.75 -33.63 -6.21
N THR A 12 14.35 -33.15 -5.02
CA THR A 12 13.07 -33.48 -4.37
C THR A 12 11.85 -32.72 -4.93
N ILE A 13 11.97 -31.97 -6.04
CA ILE A 13 10.80 -31.60 -6.84
C ILE A 13 10.19 -32.91 -7.36
N GLN A 14 9.22 -33.43 -6.63
CA GLN A 14 8.56 -34.68 -6.97
C GLN A 14 7.94 -34.54 -8.36
N LYS A 15 8.49 -35.27 -9.34
CA LYS A 15 7.87 -35.43 -10.64
C LYS A 15 6.56 -36.23 -10.46
N ARG A 16 5.47 -35.49 -10.27
CA ARG A 16 4.11 -36.03 -10.19
C ARG A 16 3.32 -35.57 -11.41
N ASN A 17 2.43 -36.42 -11.89
CA ASN A 17 1.46 -36.04 -12.91
C ASN A 17 0.37 -35.20 -12.25
N HIS A 18 0.00 -34.10 -12.90
CA HIS A 18 -1.03 -33.17 -12.42
C HIS A 18 -2.13 -33.05 -13.47
N ILE A 19 -3.37 -32.87 -13.01
CA ILE A 19 -4.51 -32.52 -13.85
C ILE A 19 -4.69 -31.01 -13.78
N CYS A 20 -4.62 -30.32 -14.92
CA CYS A 20 -4.93 -28.89 -15.00
C CYS A 20 -6.45 -28.72 -15.13
N VAL A 21 -7.07 -28.11 -14.12
CA VAL A 21 -8.50 -27.75 -14.15
C VAL A 21 -8.61 -26.27 -14.48
N ARG A 22 -9.30 -25.94 -15.57
CA ARG A 22 -9.59 -24.56 -15.97
C ARG A 22 -11.03 -24.20 -15.62
N THR A 23 -11.23 -23.00 -15.12
CA THR A 23 -12.53 -22.46 -14.73
C THR A 23 -12.77 -21.11 -15.40
N TRP A 24 -14.03 -20.72 -15.57
CA TRP A 24 -14.40 -19.51 -16.31
C TRP A 24 -14.15 -18.22 -15.54
N ASN A 25 -14.29 -18.26 -14.22
CA ASN A 25 -14.15 -17.08 -13.37
C ASN A 25 -13.70 -17.48 -11.95
N HIS A 26 -13.40 -16.47 -11.13
CA HIS A 26 -12.98 -16.65 -9.75
C HIS A 26 -13.98 -17.45 -8.89
N TYR A 27 -15.28 -17.29 -9.11
CA TYR A 27 -16.32 -17.98 -8.33
C TYR A 27 -16.36 -19.49 -8.64
N ASP A 28 -16.29 -19.84 -9.92
CA ASP A 28 -16.22 -21.23 -10.36
C ASP A 28 -14.93 -21.90 -9.88
N ARG A 29 -13.80 -21.18 -9.93
CA ARG A 29 -12.52 -21.63 -9.33
C ARG A 29 -12.69 -21.97 -7.86
N TYR A 30 -13.30 -21.08 -7.08
CA TYR A 30 -13.51 -21.28 -5.65
C TYR A 30 -14.36 -22.53 -5.37
N ASN A 31 -15.47 -22.70 -6.10
CA ASN A 31 -16.35 -23.85 -5.94
C ASN A 31 -15.65 -25.16 -6.34
N ALA A 32 -14.90 -25.16 -7.43
CA ALA A 32 -14.11 -26.32 -7.86
C ALA A 32 -13.06 -26.71 -6.82
N LEU A 33 -12.29 -25.75 -6.30
CA LEU A 33 -11.31 -26.00 -5.24
C LEU A 33 -11.98 -26.56 -3.98
N LYS A 34 -13.12 -25.99 -3.57
CA LYS A 34 -13.86 -26.48 -2.41
C LYS A 34 -14.31 -27.93 -2.59
N ALA A 35 -14.80 -28.29 -3.78
CA ALA A 35 -15.21 -29.65 -4.10
C ALA A 35 -14.03 -30.63 -4.08
N VAL A 36 -12.90 -30.25 -4.70
CA VAL A 36 -11.67 -31.06 -4.77
C VAL A 36 -11.07 -31.28 -3.37
N CYS A 37 -11.02 -30.24 -2.55
CA CYS A 37 -10.56 -30.33 -1.16
C CYS A 37 -11.50 -31.22 -0.31
N ALA A 38 -12.81 -31.16 -0.53
CA ALA A 38 -13.78 -31.96 0.22
C ALA A 38 -13.62 -33.48 0.01
N ILE A 39 -13.09 -33.90 -1.14
CA ILE A 39 -12.81 -35.30 -1.47
C ILE A 39 -11.36 -35.72 -1.19
N GLY A 40 -10.57 -34.85 -0.53
CA GLY A 40 -9.21 -35.16 -0.10
C GLY A 40 -8.15 -35.15 -1.20
N ILE A 41 -8.45 -34.59 -2.38
CA ILE A 41 -7.46 -34.41 -3.44
C ILE A 41 -6.60 -33.18 -3.11
N TYR A 42 -5.28 -33.35 -3.17
CA TYR A 42 -4.33 -32.27 -2.93
C TYR A 42 -4.30 -31.30 -4.13
N THR A 43 -4.42 -30.01 -3.86
CA THR A 43 -4.29 -28.94 -4.85
C THR A 43 -2.89 -28.34 -4.79
N VAL A 44 -2.37 -27.94 -5.95
CA VAL A 44 -1.11 -27.20 -6.09
C VAL A 44 -1.43 -25.90 -6.85
N SER A 45 -0.67 -24.82 -6.60
CA SER A 45 -0.82 -23.49 -7.24
C SER A 45 -2.05 -22.67 -6.84
N ASP A 46 -3.17 -23.29 -6.47
CA ASP A 46 -4.39 -22.59 -6.08
C ASP A 46 -4.78 -22.79 -4.62
N ASP A 47 -5.24 -21.72 -3.98
CA ASP A 47 -5.82 -21.73 -2.64
C ASP A 47 -7.28 -21.20 -2.62
N LEU A 48 -7.96 -21.45 -1.50
CA LEU A 48 -9.32 -20.99 -1.25
C LEU A 48 -9.41 -19.49 -0.94
N ASN A 49 -8.29 -18.79 -0.75
CA ASN A 49 -8.31 -17.36 -0.51
C ASN A 49 -8.44 -16.64 -1.87
N CYS A 50 -9.54 -15.89 -2.00
CA CYS A 50 -9.84 -15.17 -3.23
C CYS A 50 -8.85 -14.06 -3.56
N GLN A 51 -8.10 -13.56 -2.56
CA GLN A 51 -7.12 -12.50 -2.74
C GLN A 51 -5.97 -12.90 -3.68
N TYR A 52 -5.55 -14.17 -3.65
CA TYR A 52 -4.41 -14.64 -4.44
C TYR A 52 -4.76 -15.00 -5.89
N TYR A 53 -6.05 -15.04 -6.24
CA TYR A 53 -6.46 -15.33 -7.62
C TYR A 53 -5.89 -14.31 -8.62
N TYR A 54 -6.03 -13.02 -8.32
CA TYR A 54 -5.51 -11.98 -9.19
C TYR A 54 -3.99 -11.96 -9.21
N HIS A 55 -3.33 -12.29 -8.09
CA HIS A 55 -1.86 -12.45 -8.05
C HIS A 55 -1.40 -13.55 -8.99
N LYS A 56 -2.10 -14.68 -9.00
CA LYS A 56 -1.82 -15.81 -9.89
C LYS A 56 -1.95 -15.39 -11.35
N VAL A 57 -3.07 -14.77 -11.74
CA VAL A 57 -3.27 -14.28 -13.12
C VAL A 57 -2.14 -13.34 -13.53
N VAL A 58 -1.78 -12.39 -12.66
CA VAL A 58 -0.70 -11.44 -12.92
C VAL A 58 0.66 -12.14 -13.06
N CYS A 59 0.94 -13.15 -12.24
CA CYS A 59 2.19 -13.92 -12.30
C CYS A 59 2.28 -14.79 -13.56
N GLU A 60 1.20 -15.48 -13.92
CA GLU A 60 1.15 -16.39 -15.07
C GLU A 60 1.14 -15.63 -16.40
N GLU A 61 0.37 -14.54 -16.49
CA GLU A 61 0.22 -13.73 -17.70
C GLU A 61 1.24 -12.58 -17.79
N ARG A 62 2.00 -12.31 -16.72
CA ARG A 62 2.96 -11.19 -16.61
C ARG A 62 2.35 -9.84 -16.96
N LEU A 63 1.18 -9.56 -16.41
CA LEU A 63 0.47 -8.31 -16.69
C LEU A 63 1.26 -7.11 -16.15
N PRO A 64 1.53 -6.08 -16.98
CA PRO A 64 2.11 -4.84 -16.50
C PRO A 64 1.04 -4.06 -15.73
N LEU A 65 1.13 -4.04 -14.41
CA LEU A 65 0.12 -3.44 -13.53
C LEU A 65 0.34 -1.96 -13.20
N SER A 66 1.41 -1.35 -13.71
CA SER A 66 1.78 0.02 -13.33
C SER A 66 2.46 0.78 -14.47
N SER A 67 1.64 1.50 -15.25
CA SER A 67 2.10 2.42 -16.30
C SER A 67 1.44 3.79 -16.13
N TRP A 68 2.15 4.73 -15.53
CA TRP A 68 1.72 6.13 -15.40
C TRP A 68 2.92 7.06 -15.44
N LYS A 69 2.65 8.32 -15.81
CA LYS A 69 3.63 9.40 -15.84
C LYS A 69 3.20 10.45 -14.81
N ASP A 70 4.08 10.71 -13.85
CA ASP A 70 3.83 11.72 -12.84
C ASP A 70 3.97 13.13 -13.44
N ASN A 71 3.16 14.06 -12.95
CA ASN A 71 3.30 15.49 -13.21
C ASN A 71 3.34 16.22 -11.85
N PRO A 72 4.39 17.00 -11.55
CA PRO A 72 4.44 17.78 -10.32
C PRO A 72 3.37 18.89 -10.27
N GLU A 73 2.84 19.31 -11.42
CA GLU A 73 1.77 20.29 -11.49
C GLU A 73 0.40 19.62 -11.28
N PRO A 74 -0.38 20.03 -10.26
CA PRO A 74 -1.70 19.48 -10.02
C PRO A 74 -2.68 19.92 -11.11
N LEU A 75 -3.51 19.00 -11.60
CA LEU A 75 -4.54 19.29 -12.61
C LEU A 75 -5.61 20.27 -12.11
N LYS A 76 -6.00 20.12 -10.84
CA LYS A 76 -6.97 20.96 -10.14
C LYS A 76 -6.58 21.05 -8.67
N GLN A 77 -6.73 22.23 -8.10
CA GLN A 77 -6.58 22.47 -6.68
C GLN A 77 -7.93 22.97 -6.16
N ILE A 78 -8.55 22.22 -5.25
CA ILE A 78 -9.91 22.48 -4.76
C ILE A 78 -9.85 22.60 -3.24
N CYS A 79 -10.41 23.68 -2.71
CA CYS A 79 -10.59 23.90 -1.28
C CYS A 79 -12.09 23.91 -0.97
N ILE A 80 -12.54 23.09 -0.01
CA ILE A 80 -13.95 23.01 0.37
C ILE A 80 -14.08 23.50 1.81
N VAL A 81 -14.87 24.54 2.01
CA VAL A 81 -15.02 25.21 3.31
C VAL A 81 -16.50 25.38 3.66
N ASP A 82 -16.82 25.38 4.94
CA ASP A 82 -18.18 25.66 5.44
C ASP A 82 -18.38 27.14 5.79
N VAL A 83 -17.32 27.83 6.21
CA VAL A 83 -17.29 29.27 6.52
C VAL A 83 -16.73 30.07 5.35
N GLU A 84 -17.20 31.31 5.17
CA GLU A 84 -16.64 32.25 4.19
C GLU A 84 -15.17 32.55 4.51
N THR A 85 -14.29 32.31 3.54
CA THR A 85 -12.85 32.52 3.62
C THR A 85 -12.39 33.42 2.48
N ALA A 86 -11.26 34.10 2.67
CA ALA A 86 -10.64 34.85 1.59
C ALA A 86 -10.33 33.91 0.41
N ILE A 87 -10.76 34.31 -0.78
CA ILE A 87 -10.58 33.53 -2.01
C ILE A 87 -9.11 33.64 -2.43
N ASP A 88 -8.43 32.50 -2.52
CA ASP A 88 -7.14 32.41 -3.19
C ASP A 88 -7.40 32.22 -4.69
N SER A 89 -6.91 33.15 -5.52
CA SER A 89 -7.05 33.09 -6.98
C SER A 89 -6.45 31.83 -7.64
N GLN A 90 -5.56 31.12 -6.94
CA GLN A 90 -4.93 29.89 -7.43
C GLN A 90 -5.75 28.62 -7.14
N LEU A 91 -6.78 28.73 -6.28
CA LEU A 91 -7.59 27.61 -5.80
C LEU A 91 -9.05 27.76 -6.24
N ILE A 92 -9.69 26.64 -6.54
CA ILE A 92 -11.15 26.60 -6.64
C ILE A 92 -11.71 26.44 -5.23
N THR A 93 -12.20 27.53 -4.63
CA THR A 93 -12.82 27.49 -3.30
C THR A 93 -14.33 27.29 -3.39
N ILE A 94 -14.85 26.24 -2.74
CA ILE A 94 -16.27 25.89 -2.68
C ILE A 94 -16.79 26.16 -1.27
N ILE A 95 -17.66 27.16 -1.12
CA ILE A 95 -18.26 27.54 0.17
C ILE A 95 -19.62 26.85 0.34
N CYS A 96 -19.71 25.94 1.30
CA CYS A 96 -20.83 24.99 1.43
C CYS A 96 -21.93 25.43 2.43
N LYS A 97 -21.61 26.36 3.34
CA LYS A 97 -22.52 26.91 4.38
C LYS A 97 -23.10 25.90 5.39
N SER A 98 -22.89 24.60 5.19
CA SER A 98 -23.31 23.55 6.12
C SER A 98 -22.39 22.33 6.02
N GLN A 99 -22.28 21.59 7.12
CA GLN A 99 -21.50 20.34 7.17
C GLN A 99 -22.04 19.27 6.21
N VAL A 100 -23.36 19.22 6.01
CA VAL A 100 -23.99 18.31 5.03
C VAL A 100 -23.55 18.65 3.61
N ASN A 101 -23.60 19.93 3.23
CA ASN A 101 -23.17 20.36 1.90
C ASN A 101 -21.67 20.19 1.72
N LEU A 102 -20.86 20.39 2.77
CA LEU A 102 -19.42 20.16 2.73
C LEU A 102 -19.12 18.69 2.38
N LEU A 103 -19.76 17.74 3.07
CA LEU A 103 -19.61 16.32 2.75
C LEU A 103 -20.11 15.97 1.34
N LYS A 104 -21.21 16.58 0.90
CA LYS A 104 -21.73 16.38 -0.47
C LYS A 104 -20.79 16.96 -1.52
N ALA A 105 -20.24 18.15 -1.32
CA ALA A 105 -19.29 18.77 -2.22
C ALA A 105 -18.00 17.94 -2.32
N PHE A 106 -17.46 17.47 -1.19
CA PHE A 106 -16.34 16.54 -1.16
C PHE A 106 -16.63 15.28 -1.98
N THR A 107 -17.79 14.69 -1.79
CA THR A 107 -18.24 13.50 -2.52
C THR A 107 -18.36 13.71 -4.02
N LEU A 108 -18.91 14.84 -4.45
CA LEU A 108 -19.03 15.17 -5.87
C LEU A 108 -17.67 15.45 -6.49
N CYS A 109 -16.78 16.13 -5.79
CA CYS A 109 -15.39 16.32 -6.23
C CYS A 109 -14.69 14.97 -6.38
N TRP A 110 -14.82 14.08 -5.40
CA TRP A 110 -14.28 12.72 -5.45
C TRP A 110 -14.77 11.95 -6.68
N LYS A 111 -16.09 11.93 -6.89
CA LYS A 111 -16.71 11.25 -8.04
C LYS A 111 -16.24 11.82 -9.38
N LEU A 112 -16.07 13.13 -9.46
CA LEU A 112 -15.70 13.83 -10.68
C LEU A 112 -14.22 13.67 -11.01
N LEU A 113 -13.36 13.71 -9.99
CA LEU A 113 -11.92 13.47 -10.13
C LEU A 113 -11.60 12.00 -10.41
N ALA A 114 -12.40 11.08 -9.87
CA ALA A 114 -12.25 9.63 -10.03
C ALA A 114 -10.79 9.17 -9.83
N SER A 115 -10.16 9.62 -8.73
CA SER A 115 -8.74 9.41 -8.48
C SER A 115 -8.39 7.92 -8.38
N ASP A 116 -7.40 7.48 -9.14
CA ASP A 116 -6.86 6.10 -9.08
C ASP A 116 -6.04 5.85 -7.81
N ILE A 117 -5.33 6.87 -7.33
CA ILE A 117 -4.47 6.82 -6.15
C ILE A 117 -4.86 7.97 -5.21
N HIS A 118 -5.15 7.63 -3.97
CA HIS A 118 -5.33 8.57 -2.88
C HIS A 118 -4.08 8.60 -2.02
N ILE A 119 -3.56 9.80 -1.74
CA ILE A 119 -2.33 10.01 -0.97
C ILE A 119 -2.68 10.94 0.19
N ASP A 120 -2.48 10.47 1.41
CA ASP A 120 -2.69 11.28 2.59
C ASP A 120 -1.90 10.71 3.79
N PHE A 121 -1.88 11.44 4.90
CA PHE A 121 -1.18 11.07 6.12
C PHE A 121 -2.15 10.56 7.18
N ASN A 122 -2.12 9.24 7.43
CA ASN A 122 -2.92 8.59 8.48
C ASN A 122 -4.46 8.69 8.29
N ASP A 123 -4.90 8.91 7.05
CA ASP A 123 -6.30 9.03 6.64
C ASP A 123 -7.18 7.86 7.07
N SER A 124 -6.66 6.64 6.94
CA SER A 124 -7.37 5.42 7.28
C SER A 124 -7.73 5.34 8.77
N GLN A 125 -6.96 6.00 9.64
CA GLN A 125 -7.16 5.95 11.09
C GLN A 125 -7.89 7.18 11.63
N TYR A 126 -7.82 8.30 10.91
CA TYR A 126 -8.34 9.57 11.38
C TYR A 126 -9.41 10.12 10.43
N ASP A 127 -9.03 10.61 9.26
CA ASP A 127 -9.88 11.38 8.35
C ASP A 127 -11.10 10.60 7.91
N TRP A 128 -10.89 9.40 7.39
CA TRP A 128 -11.98 8.58 6.92
C TRP A 128 -12.88 8.08 8.05
N LEU A 129 -12.30 7.67 9.19
CA LEU A 129 -13.07 7.28 10.37
C LEU A 129 -13.95 8.44 10.86
N PHE A 130 -13.42 9.66 10.83
CA PHE A 130 -14.15 10.87 11.17
C PHE A 130 -15.26 11.16 10.15
N ILE A 131 -14.96 11.14 8.86
CA ILE A 131 -15.92 11.37 7.77
C ILE A 131 -17.08 10.37 7.84
N VAL A 132 -16.80 9.07 7.99
CA VAL A 132 -17.84 8.03 8.07
C VAL A 132 -18.71 8.20 9.30
N LYS A 133 -18.12 8.42 10.48
CA LYS A 133 -18.88 8.69 11.72
C LYS A 133 -19.76 9.92 11.59
N LYS A 134 -19.23 11.00 11.01
CA LYS A 134 -19.92 12.27 10.82
C LYS A 134 -21.05 12.13 9.79
N ALA A 135 -20.80 11.49 8.66
CA ALA A 135 -21.78 11.23 7.62
C ALA A 135 -22.92 10.33 8.11
N ASN A 136 -22.63 9.36 8.98
CA ASN A 136 -23.65 8.52 9.60
C ASN A 136 -24.54 9.34 10.54
N LYS A 137 -23.94 10.18 11.39
CA LYS A 137 -24.69 11.08 12.31
C LYS A 137 -25.56 12.09 11.57
N LEU A 138 -25.13 12.53 10.38
CA LEU A 138 -25.87 13.45 9.52
C LEU A 138 -26.80 12.74 8.52
N GLU A 139 -26.95 11.42 8.61
CA GLU A 139 -27.80 10.60 7.74
C GLU A 139 -27.51 10.71 6.23
N VAL A 140 -26.28 11.07 5.86
CA VAL A 140 -25.83 11.21 4.46
C VAL A 140 -24.89 10.09 4.00
N LEU A 141 -24.45 9.19 4.91
CA LEU A 141 -23.48 8.13 4.60
C LEU A 141 -23.89 7.27 3.41
N LYS A 142 -25.16 6.85 3.33
CA LYS A 142 -25.67 6.04 2.21
C LYS A 142 -25.55 6.80 0.88
N TRP A 143 -25.85 8.10 0.89
CA TRP A 143 -25.75 8.94 -0.29
C TRP A 143 -24.29 9.07 -0.73
N ILE A 144 -23.37 9.34 0.20
CA ILE A 144 -21.93 9.45 -0.06
C ILE A 144 -21.39 8.17 -0.69
N PHE A 145 -21.68 7.02 -0.05
CA PHE A 145 -21.19 5.72 -0.49
C PHE A 145 -21.63 5.39 -1.93
N ASN A 146 -22.90 5.66 -2.26
CA ASN A 146 -23.44 5.43 -3.61
C ASN A 146 -22.83 6.35 -4.69
N HIS A 147 -22.23 7.48 -4.30
CA HIS A 147 -21.60 8.41 -5.23
C HIS A 147 -20.09 8.19 -5.36
N MET A 148 -19.44 7.66 -4.33
CA MET A 148 -18.00 7.33 -4.37
C MET A 148 -17.72 5.94 -4.90
N THR A 149 -18.67 5.00 -4.80
CA THR A 149 -18.47 3.61 -5.18
C THR A 149 -19.42 3.17 -6.28
N PHE A 150 -18.95 2.30 -7.18
CA PHE A 150 -19.78 1.66 -8.22
C PHE A 150 -20.59 0.47 -7.69
N LYS A 151 -20.51 0.16 -6.39
CA LYS A 151 -21.05 -1.07 -5.80
C LYS A 151 -22.23 -0.73 -4.90
N LEU A 152 -23.41 -1.30 -5.18
CA LEU A 152 -24.54 -1.21 -4.28
C LEU A 152 -24.30 -2.11 -3.07
N VAL A 153 -24.06 -1.53 -1.90
CA VAL A 153 -23.82 -2.26 -0.64
C VAL A 153 -24.78 -1.78 0.45
N TYR A 154 -25.29 -2.71 1.26
CA TYR A 154 -26.15 -2.41 2.42
C TYR A 154 -25.37 -1.70 3.54
N LEU A 155 -26.01 -0.77 4.26
CA LEU A 155 -25.40 0.10 5.29
C LEU A 155 -24.58 -0.65 6.35
N GLU A 156 -25.05 -1.82 6.80
CA GLU A 156 -24.33 -2.66 7.78
C GLU A 156 -22.99 -3.20 7.24
N LYS A 157 -22.89 -3.45 5.94
CA LYS A 157 -21.64 -3.87 5.30
C LYS A 157 -20.70 -2.70 5.06
N ILE A 158 -21.22 -1.48 4.86
CA ILE A 158 -20.43 -0.25 4.68
C ILE A 158 -19.63 0.08 5.96
N ILE A 159 -20.23 -0.09 7.15
CA ILE A 159 -19.54 0.17 8.43
C ILE A 159 -18.48 -0.90 8.75
N LYS A 160 -18.63 -2.11 8.19
CA LYS A 160 -17.80 -3.29 8.49
C LYS A 160 -16.57 -3.42 7.58
N TRP A 161 -16.58 -2.78 6.41
CA TRP A 161 -15.50 -2.85 5.42
C TRP A 161 -14.66 -1.56 5.44
N GLU A 162 -13.35 -1.78 5.26
CA GLU A 162 -12.35 -0.77 4.91
C GLU A 162 -11.95 0.25 5.97
N TYR A 163 -11.07 -0.12 6.91
CA TYR A 163 -9.89 0.70 7.26
C TYR A 163 -8.84 -0.24 7.85
N ARG A 164 -7.92 -0.75 7.02
CA ARG A 164 -6.76 -1.53 7.50
C ARG A 164 -5.52 -0.65 7.53
N TYR A 165 -4.86 -0.73 8.67
CA TYR A 165 -3.81 0.12 9.22
C TYR A 165 -2.46 -0.04 8.50
N ASN A 166 -1.72 1.06 8.34
CA ASN A 166 -0.29 1.18 8.63
C ASN A 166 0.15 2.66 8.66
N MET A 167 1.12 2.98 9.52
CA MET A 167 1.59 4.33 9.82
C MET A 167 3.03 4.47 9.31
N ILE A 168 3.28 5.39 8.37
CA ILE A 168 4.65 5.79 7.99
C ILE A 168 4.98 7.09 8.73
N LYS A 169 5.96 7.04 9.64
CA LYS A 169 6.49 8.25 10.28
C LYS A 169 7.47 8.92 9.33
N CYS A 170 7.06 10.02 8.70
CA CYS A 170 7.99 10.93 8.02
C CYS A 170 8.13 12.21 8.85
N LYS A 171 9.36 12.60 9.16
CA LYS A 171 9.66 13.91 9.75
C LYS A 171 9.84 14.92 8.61
N LEU A 172 9.05 15.98 8.63
CA LEU A 172 9.25 17.16 7.79
C LEU A 172 9.90 18.25 8.64
N ASP A 173 11.04 18.75 8.19
CA ASP A 173 11.60 19.99 8.73
C ASP A 173 10.71 21.15 8.29
N ASN A 174 10.32 22.02 9.23
CA ASN A 174 9.49 23.23 9.02
C ASN A 174 8.00 22.99 8.71
N LYS A 175 7.36 21.98 9.32
CA LYS A 175 5.88 21.89 9.30
C LYS A 175 5.29 23.12 10.01
N VAL A 176 4.48 23.92 9.30
CA VAL A 176 3.64 24.94 9.93
C VAL A 176 2.75 24.21 10.91
N ASP A 177 2.86 24.52 12.20
CA ASP A 177 2.05 23.87 13.24
C ASP A 177 0.98 24.84 13.72
N LEU A 178 -0.27 24.37 13.69
CA LEU A 178 -1.42 25.07 14.24
C LEU A 178 -2.10 24.13 15.24
N PRO A 179 -1.85 24.32 16.55
CA PRO A 179 -2.36 23.41 17.56
C PRO A 179 -3.89 23.28 17.52
N ILE A 180 -4.40 22.07 17.72
CA ILE A 180 -5.85 21.78 17.63
C ILE A 180 -6.69 22.66 18.57
N HIS A 181 -6.16 23.02 19.74
CA HIS A 181 -6.87 23.90 20.68
C HIS A 181 -7.00 25.34 20.15
N CYS A 182 -6.03 25.82 19.34
CA CYS A 182 -6.12 27.11 18.66
C CYS A 182 -7.18 27.06 17.56
N ILE A 183 -7.19 26.00 16.75
CA ILE A 183 -8.19 25.78 15.70
C ILE A 183 -9.61 25.80 16.29
N ASN A 184 -9.83 25.02 17.36
CA ASN A 184 -11.13 24.97 18.04
C ASN A 184 -11.54 26.35 18.58
N LYS A 185 -10.61 27.08 19.20
CA LYS A 185 -10.86 28.43 19.72
C LYS A 185 -11.27 29.42 18.62
N TYR A 186 -10.66 29.33 17.44
CA TYR A 186 -10.99 30.21 16.31
C TYR A 186 -12.38 29.88 15.77
N TYR A 187 -12.72 28.60 15.57
CA TYR A 187 -14.07 28.20 15.18
C TYR A 187 -15.12 28.64 16.21
N GLU A 188 -14.87 28.49 17.51
CA GLU A 188 -15.78 28.95 18.56
C GLU A 188 -16.03 30.46 18.51
N LYS A 189 -15.02 31.26 18.17
CA LYS A 189 -15.16 32.72 18.04
C LYS A 189 -16.04 33.09 16.85
N VAL A 190 -15.76 32.49 15.70
CA VAL A 190 -16.47 32.78 14.44
C VAL A 190 -17.94 32.39 14.53
N LEU A 191 -18.25 31.32 15.26
CA LEU A 191 -19.63 30.92 15.52
C LEU A 191 -20.38 31.90 16.44
N LYS A 192 -19.67 32.68 17.26
CA LYS A 192 -20.27 33.69 18.16
C LYS A 192 -20.46 35.03 17.46
N GLU A 193 -19.45 35.49 16.73
CA GLU A 193 -19.44 36.79 16.07
C GLU A 193 -18.56 36.76 14.82
N ILE A 194 -19.03 37.37 13.73
CA ILE A 194 -18.26 37.54 12.50
C ILE A 194 -17.77 38.99 12.44
N ASN A 195 -16.46 39.16 12.59
CA ASN A 195 -15.74 40.42 12.41
C ASN A 195 -14.40 40.19 11.67
N ALA A 196 -13.70 41.27 11.31
CA ALA A 196 -12.46 41.20 10.53
C ALA A 196 -11.42 40.25 11.15
N THR A 197 -11.24 40.28 12.47
CA THR A 197 -10.29 39.41 13.19
C THR A 197 -10.67 37.93 13.12
N THR A 198 -11.95 37.60 13.25
CA THR A 198 -12.42 36.20 13.12
C THR A 198 -12.30 35.66 11.69
N VAL A 199 -12.47 36.51 10.68
CA VAL A 199 -12.26 36.15 9.28
C VAL A 199 -10.78 35.86 9.03
N GLU A 200 -9.87 36.68 9.55
CA GLU A 200 -8.42 36.45 9.45
C GLU A 200 -8.01 35.12 10.12
N GLN A 201 -8.57 34.79 11.28
CA GLN A 201 -8.34 33.53 11.99
C GLN A 201 -8.80 32.30 11.18
N ILE A 202 -9.96 32.40 10.52
CA ILE A 202 -10.44 31.33 9.63
C ILE A 202 -9.56 31.21 8.39
N CYS A 203 -9.11 32.33 7.82
CA CYS A 203 -8.15 32.31 6.72
C CYS A 203 -6.82 31.67 7.12
N GLU A 204 -6.35 31.86 8.36
CA GLU A 204 -5.16 31.19 8.91
C GLU A 204 -5.35 29.67 8.97
N ILE A 205 -6.51 29.20 9.46
CA ILE A 205 -6.86 27.78 9.47
C ILE A 205 -6.90 27.21 8.04
N THR A 206 -7.54 27.92 7.10
CA THR A 206 -7.62 27.47 5.70
C THR A 206 -6.23 27.36 5.08
N LYS A 207 -5.34 28.35 5.29
CA LYS A 207 -3.95 28.30 4.83
C LYS A 207 -3.19 27.12 5.44
N TYR A 208 -3.38 26.85 6.73
CA TYR A 208 -2.79 25.69 7.39
C TYR A 208 -3.20 24.37 6.72
N TYR A 209 -4.50 24.14 6.52
CA TYR A 209 -5.00 22.92 5.88
C TYR A 209 -4.51 22.77 4.43
N ILE A 210 -4.49 23.87 3.67
CA ILE A 210 -3.93 23.88 2.31
C ILE A 210 -2.47 23.42 2.33
N ILE A 211 -1.66 24.00 3.21
CA ILE A 211 -0.23 23.65 3.34
C ILE A 211 -0.06 22.19 3.76
N ASP A 212 -0.89 21.67 4.67
CA ASP A 212 -0.80 20.30 5.16
C ASP A 212 -1.12 19.28 4.04
N THR A 213 -2.17 19.53 3.25
CA THR A 213 -2.51 18.74 2.07
C THR A 213 -1.38 18.77 1.03
N PHE A 214 -0.86 19.95 0.69
CA PHE A 214 0.27 20.05 -0.24
C PHE A 214 1.55 19.40 0.29
N SER A 215 1.78 19.44 1.60
CA SER A 215 2.95 18.83 2.21
C SER A 215 2.96 17.31 2.02
N CYS A 216 1.81 16.64 2.10
CA CYS A 216 1.70 15.21 1.82
C CYS A 216 2.08 14.88 0.37
N GLN A 217 1.57 15.65 -0.61
CA GLN A 217 1.93 15.47 -2.02
C GLN A 217 3.42 15.76 -2.26
N ARG A 218 3.93 16.89 -1.75
CA ARG A 218 5.34 17.28 -1.87
C ARG A 218 6.26 16.24 -1.26
N LEU A 219 5.87 15.61 -0.15
CA LEU A 219 6.62 14.53 0.48
C LEU A 219 6.71 13.32 -0.44
N MET A 220 5.59 12.87 -1.02
CA MET A 220 5.58 11.74 -1.94
C MET A 220 6.43 11.99 -3.20
N VAL A 221 6.37 13.22 -3.74
CA VAL A 221 7.19 13.63 -4.89
C VAL A 221 8.67 13.71 -4.50
N LYS A 222 9.00 14.36 -3.38
CA LYS A 222 10.38 14.53 -2.89
C LYS A 222 11.08 13.18 -2.67
N TYR A 223 10.40 12.23 -2.04
CA TYR A 223 10.94 10.89 -1.80
C TYR A 223 10.76 9.94 -2.99
N ASN A 224 10.03 10.38 -4.02
CA ASN A 224 9.68 9.58 -5.18
C ASN A 224 9.04 8.23 -4.79
N ALA A 225 8.25 8.24 -3.71
CA ALA A 225 7.84 7.03 -3.00
C ALA A 225 6.94 6.11 -3.85
N ILE A 226 6.02 6.71 -4.62
CA ILE A 226 5.14 5.96 -5.53
C ILE A 226 5.95 5.24 -6.60
N ASN A 227 6.99 5.88 -7.14
CA ASN A 227 7.84 5.29 -8.15
C ASN A 227 8.70 4.16 -7.58
N GLU A 228 9.16 4.28 -6.34
CA GLU A 228 9.83 3.18 -5.64
C GLU A 228 8.89 1.97 -5.49
N TYR A 229 7.67 2.19 -5.00
CA TYR A 229 6.67 1.12 -4.92
C TYR A 229 6.34 0.56 -6.30
N ARG A 230 6.28 1.39 -7.34
CA ARG A 230 6.06 0.96 -8.72
C ARG A 230 7.14 0.01 -9.21
N GLU A 231 8.41 0.34 -9.03
CA GLU A 231 9.52 -0.52 -9.48
C GLU A 231 9.48 -1.88 -8.76
N VAL A 232 9.26 -1.87 -7.45
CA VAL A 232 9.09 -3.11 -6.66
C VAL A 232 7.89 -3.92 -7.15
N THR A 233 6.77 -3.25 -7.43
CA THR A 233 5.53 -3.86 -7.93
C THR A 233 5.75 -4.53 -9.29
N SER A 234 6.47 -3.86 -10.19
CA SER A 234 6.83 -4.35 -11.53
C SER A 234 7.73 -5.59 -11.45
N ILE A 235 8.75 -5.56 -10.58
CA ILE A 235 9.64 -6.70 -10.36
C ILE A 235 8.89 -7.87 -9.71
N ALA A 236 8.04 -7.60 -8.72
CA ALA A 236 7.38 -8.62 -7.92
C ALA A 236 6.07 -9.16 -8.52
N LEU A 237 5.58 -8.58 -9.62
CA LEU A 237 4.30 -8.96 -10.26
C LEU A 237 3.13 -8.90 -9.28
N LEU A 238 3.01 -7.75 -8.59
CA LEU A 238 1.99 -7.47 -7.57
C LEU A 238 1.12 -6.28 -7.95
N LEU A 239 0.04 -6.03 -7.21
CA LEU A 239 -0.66 -4.75 -7.26
C LEU A 239 0.11 -3.72 -6.42
N LEU A 240 0.06 -2.43 -6.81
CA LEU A 240 0.72 -1.35 -6.07
C LEU A 240 0.27 -1.30 -4.60
N PHE A 241 -1.04 -1.50 -4.38
CA PHE A 241 -1.64 -1.61 -3.05
C PHE A 241 -0.94 -2.70 -2.23
N ASP A 242 -0.75 -3.89 -2.81
CA ASP A 242 -0.19 -5.00 -2.06
C ASP A 242 1.29 -4.80 -1.72
N THR A 243 2.04 -4.18 -2.62
CA THR A 243 3.44 -3.80 -2.39
C THR A 243 3.61 -2.84 -1.20
N HIS A 244 2.60 -2.01 -0.95
CA HIS A 244 2.57 -1.06 0.16
C HIS A 244 2.11 -1.72 1.48
N TYR A 245 1.02 -2.48 1.46
CA TYR A 245 0.36 -2.97 2.68
C TYR A 245 0.85 -4.33 3.17
N PHE A 246 1.31 -5.22 2.29
CA PHE A 246 1.74 -6.56 2.70
C PHE A 246 3.23 -6.60 3.06
N ALA A 247 3.57 -7.55 3.92
CA ALA A 247 4.95 -7.83 4.31
C ALA A 247 5.80 -8.18 3.08
N GLU A 248 7.08 -7.81 3.11
CA GLU A 248 7.98 -7.96 1.95
C GLU A 248 8.07 -9.39 1.42
N GLY A 249 7.87 -10.41 2.26
CA GLY A 249 7.90 -11.82 1.86
C GLY A 249 6.94 -12.18 0.72
N ILE A 250 5.81 -11.46 0.58
CA ILE A 250 4.88 -11.69 -0.54
C ILE A 250 5.51 -11.33 -1.90
N LYS A 251 6.40 -10.32 -1.91
CA LYS A 251 7.11 -9.85 -3.11
C LYS A 251 8.04 -10.93 -3.64
N VAL A 252 8.75 -11.57 -2.70
CA VAL A 252 9.61 -12.73 -2.95
C VAL A 252 8.80 -13.91 -3.46
N TYR A 253 7.69 -14.21 -2.79
CA TYR A 253 6.83 -15.33 -3.11
C TYR A 253 6.32 -15.25 -4.56
N ASN A 254 5.80 -14.10 -4.98
CA ASN A 254 5.21 -13.93 -6.30
C ASN A 254 6.25 -14.03 -7.43
N LEU A 255 7.40 -13.36 -7.31
CA LEU A 255 8.42 -13.44 -8.35
C LEU A 255 9.00 -14.85 -8.51
N LEU A 256 9.19 -15.58 -7.40
CA LEU A 256 9.63 -16.98 -7.46
C LEU A 256 8.57 -17.88 -8.08
N SER A 257 7.30 -17.66 -7.76
CA SER A 257 6.19 -18.43 -8.35
C SER A 257 6.07 -18.18 -9.85
N ALA A 258 6.18 -16.92 -10.30
CA ALA A 258 6.23 -16.59 -11.72
C ALA A 258 7.44 -17.22 -12.42
N SER A 259 8.62 -17.21 -11.78
CA SER A 259 9.84 -17.83 -12.32
C SER A 259 9.75 -19.36 -12.38
N ALA A 260 9.11 -19.98 -11.39
CA ALA A 260 8.86 -21.41 -11.33
C ALA A 260 7.85 -21.83 -12.42
N TRP A 261 6.77 -21.08 -12.58
CA TRP A 261 5.76 -21.28 -13.62
C TRP A 261 6.39 -21.32 -15.02
N GLN A 262 7.26 -20.36 -15.35
CA GLN A 262 7.98 -20.34 -16.62
C GLN A 262 8.87 -21.56 -16.87
N ARG A 263 9.30 -22.23 -15.80
CA ARG A 263 10.13 -23.43 -15.85
C ARG A 263 9.30 -24.71 -15.77
N GLY A 264 7.97 -24.61 -15.83
CA GLY A 264 7.05 -25.74 -15.69
C GLY A 264 7.01 -26.33 -14.27
N ILE A 265 7.41 -25.54 -13.26
CA ILE A 265 7.41 -25.93 -11.86
C ILE A 265 6.17 -25.34 -11.18
N LEU A 266 5.33 -26.19 -10.61
CA LEU A 266 4.16 -25.77 -9.84
C LEU A 266 4.58 -25.48 -8.39
N THR A 267 4.23 -24.30 -7.89
CA THR A 267 4.45 -23.88 -6.50
C THR A 267 3.12 -23.87 -5.74
N SER A 268 3.15 -23.94 -4.40
CA SER A 268 1.94 -23.85 -3.57
C SER A 268 2.02 -22.67 -2.63
N MET A 269 0.99 -21.81 -2.64
CA MET A 269 0.83 -20.66 -1.74
C MET A 269 0.51 -21.10 -0.30
N ILE A 270 0.23 -22.40 -0.11
CA ILE A 270 -0.11 -22.97 1.18
C ILE A 270 1.17 -23.08 2.01
N SER A 271 1.21 -22.39 3.15
CA SER A 271 2.32 -22.48 4.08
C SER A 271 2.51 -23.92 4.55
N SER A 272 3.77 -24.36 4.59
CA SER A 272 4.09 -25.64 5.23
C SER A 272 3.70 -25.57 6.72
N GLN A 273 3.02 -26.59 7.24
CA GLN A 273 2.71 -26.69 8.68
C GLN A 273 3.93 -27.11 9.51
N GLN A 274 5.09 -27.34 8.89
CA GLN A 274 6.28 -27.77 9.59
C GLN A 274 6.91 -26.57 10.29
N THR A 275 6.83 -26.53 11.61
CA THR A 275 7.51 -25.52 12.42
C THR A 275 8.89 -26.02 12.84
N GLU A 276 9.94 -25.63 12.13
CA GLU A 276 11.30 -25.73 12.66
C GLU A 276 11.63 -24.49 13.50
N THR A 277 11.90 -24.68 14.80
CA THR A 277 12.33 -23.62 15.71
C THR A 277 13.83 -23.72 15.97
N GLY A 278 14.60 -22.70 15.55
CA GLY A 278 16.02 -22.57 15.86
C GLY A 278 16.50 -21.13 15.67
N LYS A 279 17.27 -20.60 16.63
CA LYS A 279 17.95 -19.31 16.51
C LYS A 279 19.27 -19.51 15.76
N TYR A 280 19.64 -18.55 14.90
CA TYR A 280 20.86 -18.61 14.09
C TYR A 280 21.84 -17.50 14.48
N PRO A 281 23.15 -17.68 14.24
CA PRO A 281 24.11 -16.60 14.37
C PRO A 281 23.67 -15.44 13.49
N ARG A 282 23.76 -14.21 14.00
CA ARG A 282 23.62 -13.00 13.18
C ARG A 282 25.00 -12.61 12.64
N VAL A 283 25.01 -11.78 11.60
CA VAL A 283 26.23 -11.16 11.04
C VAL A 283 27.08 -10.55 12.16
N TYR A 284 28.38 -10.75 12.09
CA TYR A 284 29.34 -10.16 13.02
C TYR A 284 29.35 -8.63 12.83
N VAL A 285 28.99 -7.89 13.88
CA VAL A 285 28.98 -6.42 13.86
C VAL A 285 30.30 -5.94 14.44
N PHE A 286 31.15 -5.35 13.61
CA PHE A 286 32.35 -4.66 14.07
C PHE A 286 31.98 -3.50 15.00
N PRO A 287 32.77 -3.20 16.04
CA PRO A 287 32.61 -1.99 16.84
C PRO A 287 32.74 -0.75 15.92
N PRO A 288 31.90 0.29 16.13
CA PRO A 288 31.86 1.43 15.23
C PRO A 288 33.19 2.20 15.27
N HIS A 289 33.74 2.49 14.09
CA HIS A 289 34.75 3.52 13.89
C HIS A 289 34.09 4.72 13.20
N GLU A 290 34.24 5.91 13.75
CA GLU A 290 33.66 7.15 13.23
C GLU A 290 34.22 7.50 11.86
N PHE A 291 33.40 7.42 10.82
CA PHE A 291 33.66 8.02 9.52
C PHE A 291 32.47 8.87 9.12
N ILE A 292 32.69 10.19 9.06
CA ILE A 292 31.77 11.15 8.47
C ILE A 292 32.10 11.17 6.98
N ALA A 293 31.14 10.83 6.13
CA ALA A 293 31.23 11.07 4.70
C ALA A 293 29.94 11.74 4.23
N GLU A 294 30.11 13.03 3.95
CA GLU A 294 29.23 13.92 3.22
C GLU A 294 29.01 13.34 1.82
N TYR A 295 27.75 13.19 1.40
CA TYR A 295 27.46 12.99 -0.01
C TYR A 295 26.10 13.58 -0.31
N ASP A 296 26.09 14.62 -1.13
CA ASP A 296 24.88 15.13 -1.70
C ASP A 296 25.03 15.38 -3.20
N PHE A 297 23.95 15.00 -3.88
CA PHE A 297 23.41 15.58 -5.10
C PHE A 297 23.99 15.20 -6.49
N VAL A 298 23.31 14.26 -7.15
CA VAL A 298 23.05 14.30 -8.60
C VAL A 298 21.62 13.80 -8.87
N CYS A 299 20.80 14.61 -9.55
CA CYS A 299 19.35 14.42 -9.61
C CYS A 299 18.84 13.84 -10.94
N PHE A 300 17.71 13.14 -10.79
CA PHE A 300 16.73 12.63 -11.74
C PHE A 300 17.02 11.34 -12.53
N ASP A 301 17.98 11.25 -13.46
CA ASP A 301 18.17 10.00 -14.23
C ASP A 301 18.80 8.86 -13.39
N CYS A 302 19.62 9.24 -12.40
CA CYS A 302 20.20 8.30 -11.44
C CYS A 302 19.14 7.73 -10.49
N SER A 303 18.05 8.46 -10.22
CA SER A 303 17.03 8.03 -9.25
C SER A 303 16.25 6.80 -9.71
N SER A 304 15.90 6.66 -11.00
CA SER A 304 15.21 5.45 -11.46
C SER A 304 16.13 4.22 -11.41
N LEU A 305 17.41 4.38 -11.76
CA LEU A 305 18.40 3.30 -11.71
C LEU A 305 18.73 2.91 -10.27
N ASP A 306 18.89 3.89 -9.38
CA ASP A 306 19.07 3.68 -7.94
C ASP A 306 17.84 3.02 -7.31
N LYS A 307 16.61 3.39 -7.69
CA LYS A 307 15.40 2.74 -7.19
C LYS A 307 15.23 1.31 -7.69
N LYS A 308 15.60 1.01 -8.95
CA LYS A 308 15.66 -0.38 -9.43
C LYS A 308 16.69 -1.17 -8.63
N GLN A 309 17.89 -0.62 -8.43
CA GLN A 309 18.95 -1.24 -7.63
C GLN A 309 18.50 -1.45 -6.17
N TYR A 310 17.84 -0.47 -5.58
CA TYR A 310 17.27 -0.54 -4.23
C TYR A 310 16.17 -1.61 -4.16
N ALA A 311 15.25 -1.65 -5.11
CA ALA A 311 14.22 -2.67 -5.20
C ALA A 311 14.84 -4.08 -5.29
N PHE A 312 15.88 -4.27 -6.10
CA PHE A 312 16.65 -5.52 -6.14
C PHE A 312 17.33 -5.83 -4.81
N LYS A 313 17.95 -4.84 -4.16
CA LYS A 313 18.62 -5.00 -2.86
C LYS A 313 17.63 -5.41 -1.77
N VAL A 314 16.51 -4.71 -1.65
CA VAL A 314 15.42 -5.05 -0.73
C VAL A 314 14.95 -6.47 -1.03
N TYR A 315 14.61 -6.75 -2.28
CA TYR A 315 14.17 -8.09 -2.71
C TYR A 315 15.15 -9.19 -2.30
N MET A 316 16.45 -9.03 -2.57
CA MET A 316 17.46 -10.04 -2.24
C MET A 316 17.63 -10.24 -0.73
N ASN A 317 17.59 -9.16 0.04
CA ASN A 317 17.64 -9.21 1.50
C ASN A 317 16.39 -9.89 2.08
N THR A 318 15.21 -9.55 1.55
CA THR A 318 13.96 -10.21 1.92
C THR A 318 13.99 -11.68 1.54
N PHE A 319 14.47 -12.05 0.35
CA PHE A 319 14.56 -13.44 -0.09
C PHE A 319 15.39 -14.28 0.88
N TYR A 320 16.55 -13.77 1.28
CA TYR A 320 17.39 -14.41 2.28
C TYR A 320 16.68 -14.55 3.64
N GLY A 321 15.92 -13.54 4.07
CA GLY A 321 15.11 -13.59 5.29
C GLY A 321 13.95 -14.60 5.21
N THR A 322 13.21 -14.60 4.10
CA THR A 322 12.05 -15.47 3.86
C THR A 322 12.47 -16.93 3.65
N ALA A 323 13.65 -17.20 3.07
CA ALA A 323 14.21 -18.55 2.95
C ALA A 323 14.50 -19.21 4.33
N LYS A 324 14.56 -18.42 5.41
CA LYS A 324 14.66 -18.89 6.81
C LYS A 324 13.30 -19.15 7.46
N ASP A 325 12.19 -18.74 6.84
CA ASP A 325 10.86 -18.96 7.38
C ASP A 325 10.38 -20.36 6.99
N SER A 326 10.08 -21.19 7.99
CA SER A 326 9.60 -22.56 7.80
C SER A 326 8.19 -22.62 7.19
N LYS A 327 7.46 -21.50 7.21
CA LYS A 327 6.18 -21.34 6.51
C LYS A 327 6.35 -21.12 5.01
N PHE A 328 7.55 -20.74 4.55
CA PHE A 328 7.84 -20.51 3.16
C PHE A 328 8.04 -21.83 2.40
N PHE A 329 7.43 -21.97 1.23
CA PHE A 329 7.46 -23.22 0.45
C PHE A 329 8.86 -23.57 -0.09
N PHE A 330 9.74 -22.59 -0.25
CA PHE A 330 11.17 -22.75 -0.51
C PHE A 330 11.99 -22.53 0.78
N PHE A 331 11.58 -23.15 1.89
CA PHE A 331 12.37 -23.15 3.12
C PHE A 331 13.70 -23.87 2.89
N LEU A 332 14.81 -23.14 3.03
CA LEU A 332 16.13 -23.64 2.67
C LEU A 332 17.17 -23.23 3.71
N ARG A 333 17.04 -23.87 4.88
CA ARG A 333 17.87 -23.66 6.07
C ARG A 333 19.39 -23.67 5.82
N GLU A 334 19.84 -24.53 4.91
CA GLU A 334 21.27 -24.69 4.59
C GLU A 334 21.82 -23.53 3.75
N LEU A 335 21.01 -22.97 2.84
CA LEU A 335 21.37 -21.77 2.08
C LEU A 335 21.55 -20.60 3.02
N ALA A 336 20.58 -20.40 3.90
CA ALA A 336 20.59 -19.34 4.88
C ALA A 336 21.78 -19.45 5.84
N GLY A 337 22.05 -20.65 6.37
CA GLY A 337 23.23 -20.91 7.19
C GLY A 337 24.53 -20.64 6.45
N GLY A 338 24.66 -21.14 5.21
CA GLY A 338 25.85 -20.96 4.39
C GLY A 338 26.16 -19.50 4.06
N VAL A 339 25.14 -18.71 3.70
CA VAL A 339 25.31 -17.27 3.43
C VAL A 339 25.73 -16.51 4.69
N THR A 340 25.18 -16.86 5.85
CA THR A 340 25.54 -16.19 7.12
C THR A 340 26.95 -16.53 7.59
N SER A 341 27.42 -17.76 7.33
CA SER A 341 28.75 -18.20 7.72
C SER A 341 29.85 -17.72 6.78
N ALA A 342 29.50 -17.24 5.59
CA ALA A 342 30.44 -16.76 4.57
C ALA A 342 30.70 -15.25 4.62
N GLY A 343 29.81 -14.47 5.24
CA GLY A 343 29.98 -13.04 5.49
C GLY A 343 30.36 -12.79 6.94
#